data_AF-A0A6M3LG05-F1
#
_entry.id   AF-A0A6M3LG05-F1
#
_cell.length_a   1.000
_cell.length_b   1.000
_cell.length_c   1.000
_cell.angle_alpha   90.00
_cell.angle_beta   90.00
_cell.angle_gamma   90.00
#
_symmetry.space_group_name_H-M   'P 1'
#
loop_
_entity.id
_entity.type
_entity.pdbx_description
1 polymer ?
#
loop_
_entity_poly.entity_id
_entity_poly.type
_entity_poly.pdbx_seq_one_letter_code
_entity_poly.pdbx_strand_id
1 'polypeptide(L)' 'MTGYQIDMPYACAGITVTDGIVTDTAPIFRWMIGKRIDFILSWANKKKYKINRLED' A
#
# COMPACT_ATOMS: atom_id res chain seq x y z
N MET A 1 -7.49 6.83 -9.94
CA MET A 1 -7.04 6.73 -8.54
C MET A 1 -7.50 5.38 -8.03
N THR A 2 -6.62 4.61 -7.39
CA THR A 2 -6.93 3.27 -6.88
C THR A 2 -6.56 3.21 -5.41
N GLY A 3 -7.50 2.76 -4.57
CA GLY A 3 -7.25 2.49 -3.16
C GLY A 3 -6.74 1.07 -2.94
N TYR A 4 -5.84 0.91 -1.98
CA TYR A 4 -5.45 -0.38 -1.44
C TYR A 4 -5.53 -0.32 0.07
N GLN A 5 -5.88 -1.44 0.68
CA GLN A 5 -5.76 -1.66 2.11
C GLN A 5 -4.59 -2.60 2.35
N ILE A 6 -3.64 -2.19 3.18
CA ILE A 6 -2.65 -3.09 3.75
C ILE A 6 -3.07 -3.47 5.16
N ASP A 7 -3.08 -4.77 5.43
CA ASP A 7 -3.37 -5.35 6.74
C ASP A 7 -2.15 -6.16 7.22
N MET A 8 -1.67 -5.76 8.39
CA MET A 8 -0.50 -6.33 9.06
C MET A 8 -0.85 -6.60 10.52
N PRO A 9 -0.14 -7.50 11.22
CA PRO A 9 -0.46 -7.87 12.61
C PRO A 9 -0.52 -6.72 13.62
N TYR A 10 0.10 -5.58 13.30
CA TYR A 10 0.26 -4.43 14.20
C TYR A 10 -0.30 -3.12 13.63
N ALA A 11 -0.77 -3.10 12.38
CA ALA A 11 -1.35 -1.90 11.77
C ALA A 11 -2.13 -2.26 10.50
N CYS A 12 -3.19 -1.49 10.25
CA CYS A 12 -3.94 -1.49 9.01
C CYS A 12 -3.96 -0.05 8.45
N ALA A 13 -3.79 0.10 7.14
CA ALA A 13 -3.84 1.42 6.52
C ALA A 13 -4.33 1.40 5.07
N GLY A 14 -4.84 2.55 4.65
CA GLY A 14 -5.06 2.87 3.25
C GLY A 14 -3.78 3.29 2.55
N ILE A 15 -3.67 2.90 1.28
CA ILE A 15 -2.64 3.34 0.34
C ILE A 15 -3.36 3.86 -0.89
N THR A 16 -3.09 5.11 -1.24
CA THR A 16 -3.66 5.78 -2.40
C THR A 16 -2.67 5.74 -3.55
N VAL A 17 -3.09 5.23 -4.70
CA VAL A 17 -2.26 5.06 -5.88
C VAL A 17 -2.82 5.83 -7.07
N THR A 18 -1.95 6.59 -7.73
CA THR A 18 -2.25 7.34 -8.97
C THR A 18 -1.18 6.99 -9.99
N ASP A 19 -1.58 6.57 -11.19
CA ASP A 19 -0.69 6.13 -12.27
C ASP A 19 0.34 5.06 -11.85
N GLY A 20 -0.08 4.18 -10.92
CA GLY A 20 0.77 3.11 -10.38
C GLY A 20 1.79 3.58 -9.33
N ILE A 21 1.80 4.85 -8.95
CA ILE A 21 2.67 5.42 -7.91
C ILE A 21 1.85 5.71 -6.64
N VAL A 22 2.39 5.36 -5.48
CA VAL A 22 1.80 5.70 -4.19
C VAL A 22 1.90 7.21 -3.95
N THR A 23 0.76 7.86 -3.76
CA THR A 23 0.66 9.31 -3.57
C THR A 23 0.32 9.71 -2.14
N ASP A 24 -0.39 8.85 -1.41
CA ASP A 24 -0.76 9.12 -0.02
C ASP A 24 -0.92 7.82 0.79
N THR A 25 -0.61 7.87 2.08
CA THR A 25 -0.75 6.77 3.03
C THR A 25 -0.58 7.26 4.47
N ALA A 26 -0.86 6.41 5.46
CA ALA A 26 -0.68 6.75 6.87
C ALA A 26 0.80 7.09 7.21
N PRO A 27 1.07 7.94 8.23
CA PRO A 27 2.42 8.42 8.55
C PRO A 27 3.49 7.33 8.71
N ILE A 28 3.13 6.19 9.31
CA ILE A 28 4.03 5.02 9.50
C ILE A 28 4.50 4.41 8.16
N PHE A 29 3.76 4.65 7.08
CA PHE A 29 4.06 4.16 5.74
C PHE A 29 4.55 5.27 4.79
N ARG A 30 4.92 6.46 5.27
CA ARG A 30 5.42 7.56 4.41
C ARG A 30 6.56 7.14 3.48
N TRP A 31 7.37 6.16 3.88
CA TRP A 31 8.44 5.61 3.04
C TRP A 31 7.93 4.98 1.73
N MET A 32 6.65 4.65 1.62
CA MET A 32 6.01 4.11 0.41
C MET A 32 5.71 5.19 -0.63
N ILE A 33 5.54 6.45 -0.22
CA ILE A 33 5.18 7.57 -1.11
C ILE A 33 6.26 7.73 -2.19
N GLY A 34 5.82 7.88 -3.44
CA GLY A 34 6.68 7.98 -4.62
C GLY A 34 7.19 6.64 -5.16
N LYS A 35 6.91 5.51 -4.50
CA LYS A 35 7.25 4.17 -5.01
C LYS A 35 6.13 3.61 -5.88
N ARG A 36 6.48 2.71 -6.81
CA ARG A 36 5.49 1.98 -7.60
C ARG A 36 4.75 0.97 -6.71
N ILE A 37 3.44 0.80 -6.94
CA ILE A 37 2.62 -0.15 -6.20
C ILE A 37 3.13 -1.59 -6.33
N ASP A 38 3.69 -1.97 -7.48
CA ASP A 38 4.28 -3.29 -7.71
C ASP A 38 5.40 -3.62 -6.71
N PHE A 39 6.21 -2.62 -6.36
CA PHE A 39 7.27 -2.76 -5.36
C PHE A 39 6.68 -2.98 -3.96
N ILE A 40 5.62 -2.25 -3.63
CA ILE A 40 4.94 -2.40 -2.33
C ILE A 40 4.25 -3.77 -2.22
N LEU A 41 3.59 -4.24 -3.28
CA LEU A 41 3.00 -5.57 -3.33
C LEU A 41 4.06 -6.66 -3.15
N SER A 42 5.21 -6.54 -3.81
CA SER A 42 6.33 -7.46 -3.66
C SER A 42 6.90 -7.46 -2.23
N TRP A 43 7.07 -6.28 -1.63
CA TRP A 43 7.51 -6.14 -0.24
C TRP A 43 6.51 -6.76 0.74
N ALA A 44 5.21 -6.49 0.58
CA ALA A 44 4.16 -7.04 1.42
C ALA A 44 4.10 -8.57 1.31
N ASN A 45 4.18 -9.11 0.09
CA ASN A 45 4.23 -10.56 -0.15
C ASN A 45 5.44 -11.21 0.53
N LYS A 46 6.64 -10.62 0.41
CA LYS A 46 7.86 -11.10 1.09
C LYS A 46 7.70 -11.11 2.62
N LYS A 47 6.93 -10.17 3.17
CA LYS A 47 6.61 -10.06 4.60
C LYS A 47 5.38 -10.87 5.01
N LYS A 48 4.70 -11.53 4.08
CA LYS A 48 3.42 -12.24 4.29
C LYS A 48 2.32 -11.32 4.83
N TYR A 49 2.33 -10.06 4.45
CA TYR A 49 1.27 -9.10 4.76
C TYR A 49 0.17 -9.19 3.71
N LYS A 50 -1.06 -8.89 4.12
CA LYS A 50 -2.22 -8.92 3.22
C LYS A 50 -2.39 -7.54 2.61
N ILE A 51 -2.48 -7.48 1.29
CA ILE A 51 -2.90 -6.26 0.58
C ILE A 51 -4.13 -6.61 -0.24
N ASN A 52 -5.20 -5.84 -0.03
CA ASN A 52 -6.42 -5.92 -0.81
C ASN A 52 -6.53 -4.67 -1.66
N ARG A 53 -6.88 -4.81 -2.93
CA ARG A 53 -7.33 -3.68 -3.73
C ARG A 53 -8.73 -3.31 -3.24
N LEU A 54 -8.93 -2.03 -2.94
CA LEU A 54 -10.25 -1.50 -2.65
C LEU A 54 -10.86 -1.13 -4.00
N GLU A 55 -11.82 -1.93 -4.45
CA GLU A 55 -12.72 -1.54 -5.53
C GLU A 55 -13.85 -0.72 -4.89
N ASP A 56 -14.31 0.32 -5.59
CA ASP A 56 -15.51 1.07 -5.20
C ASP A 56 -16.76 0.19 -5.43
#